data_AF-A0A158SPQ8-F1
#
_entry.id   AF-A0A158SPQ8-F1
#
_cell.length_a   1.000
_cell.length_b   1.000
_cell.length_c   1.000
_cell.angle_alpha   90.00
_cell.angle_beta   90.00
_cell.angle_gamma   90.00
#
_symmetry.space_group_name_H-M   'P 1'
#
loop_
_entity.id
_entity.type
_entity.pdbx_description
1 polymer ?
#
loop_
_entity_poly.entity_id
_entity_poly.type
_entity_poly.pdbx_seq_one_letter_code
_entity_poly.pdbx_strand_id
1 'polypeptide(L)'
;MAFINTPDLRTLQDAVMRADAALRGDSDREAARLALVKATAILATVSDGIADPGLREEANAKYGTDDIEIDDEPATSAGDQGTWVAAWVWIEEPEGDEE
;
A
#
# COMPACT_ATOMS: atom_id res chain seq x y z
N MET A 1 -0.96 -6.35 3.17
CA MET A 1 -0.07 -5.33 2.57
C MET A 1 -0.19 -5.42 1.06
N ALA A 2 -0.51 -4.34 0.36
CA ALA A 2 -0.10 -4.22 -1.04
C ALA A 2 1.42 -3.98 -1.09
N PHE A 3 2.19 -5.06 -1.00
CA PHE A 3 3.62 -4.99 -1.24
C PHE A 3 3.86 -5.02 -2.74
N ILE A 4 4.49 -3.98 -3.27
CA ILE A 4 5.26 -4.16 -4.50
C ILE A 4 6.46 -5.01 -4.11
N ASN A 5 6.52 -6.26 -4.57
CA ASN A 5 7.74 -7.04 -4.38
C ASN A 5 8.89 -6.35 -5.13
N THR A 6 10.14 -6.56 -4.68
CA THR A 6 11.31 -5.90 -5.25
C THR A 6 11.44 -6.08 -6.78
N PRO A 7 11.10 -7.25 -7.35
CA PRO A 7 10.99 -7.44 -8.80
C PRO A 7 9.97 -6.52 -9.50
N ASP A 8 8.76 -6.39 -8.96
CA ASP A 8 7.69 -5.55 -9.52
C ASP A 8 8.05 -4.06 -9.42
N LEU A 9 8.78 -3.66 -8.38
CA LEU A 9 9.22 -2.28 -8.18
C LEU A 9 10.30 -1.89 -9.19
N ARG A 10 11.25 -2.81 -9.45
CA ARG A 10 12.22 -2.66 -10.56
C ARG A 10 11.52 -2.61 -11.91
N THR A 11 10.54 -3.47 -12.12
CA THR A 11 9.79 -3.52 -13.39
C THR A 11 9.01 -2.23 -13.63
N LEU A 12 8.39 -1.68 -12.57
CA LEU A 12 7.71 -0.39 -12.61
C LEU A 12 8.68 0.75 -12.91
N GLN A 13 9.81 0.82 -12.20
CA GLN A 13 10.85 1.84 -12.41
C GLN A 13 11.37 1.81 -13.86
N ASP A 14 11.73 0.63 -14.35
CA ASP A 14 12.20 0.41 -15.71
C ASP A 14 11.17 0.81 -16.77
N ALA A 15 9.89 0.53 -16.49
CA ALA A 15 8.79 0.85 -17.39
C ALA A 15 8.55 2.36 -17.47
N VAL A 16 8.58 3.05 -16.33
CA VAL A 16 8.46 4.51 -16.23
C VAL A 16 9.64 5.20 -16.93
N MET A 17 10.88 4.74 -16.70
CA MET A 17 12.08 5.31 -17.33
C MET A 17 12.05 5.18 -18.86
N ARG A 18 11.58 4.04 -19.39
CA ARG A 18 11.42 3.84 -20.84
C ARG A 18 10.34 4.73 -21.44
N ALA A 19 9.25 4.95 -20.72
CA ALA A 19 8.19 5.86 -21.15
C ALA A 19 8.67 7.33 -21.18
N ASP A 20 9.41 7.78 -20.17
CA ASP A 20 10.00 9.13 -20.12
C ASP A 20 10.97 9.37 -21.30
N ALA A 21 11.82 8.39 -21.61
CA ALA A 21 12.73 8.48 -22.75
C ALA A 21 11.99 8.66 -24.10
N ALA A 22 10.86 7.98 -24.31
CA ALA A 22 10.09 8.15 -25.55
C ALA A 22 9.34 9.48 -25.61
N LEU A 23 8.85 9.98 -24.48
CA LEU A 23 8.21 11.30 -24.39
C LEU A 23 9.20 12.42 -24.73
N ARG A 24 10.48 12.22 -24.42
CA ARG A 24 11.58 13.12 -24.80
C ARG A 24 12.03 12.97 -26.26
N GLY A 25 11.48 11.98 -26.97
CA GLY A 25 11.81 11.70 -28.37
C GLY A 25 13.04 10.81 -28.58
N ASP A 26 13.60 10.26 -27.50
CA ASP A 26 14.86 9.50 -27.51
C ASP A 26 14.67 7.99 -27.76
N SER A 27 13.43 7.49 -27.89
CA SER A 27 13.17 6.06 -28.06
C SER A 27 11.90 5.71 -28.86
N ASP A 28 11.75 4.41 -29.17
CA ASP A 28 10.63 3.83 -29.91
C ASP A 28 9.30 4.02 -29.16
N ARG A 29 8.36 4.76 -29.80
CA ARG A 29 7.05 5.11 -29.25
C ARG A 29 6.19 3.89 -28.92
N GLU A 30 6.31 2.80 -29.68
CA GLU A 30 5.52 1.60 -29.44
C GLU A 30 6.02 0.85 -28.19
N ALA A 31 7.35 0.76 -28.04
CA ALA A 31 7.98 0.19 -26.86
C ALA A 31 7.64 0.97 -25.58
N ALA A 32 7.57 2.30 -25.66
CA ALA A 32 7.17 3.14 -24.53
C ALA A 32 5.68 3.02 -24.19
N ARG A 33 4.81 2.90 -25.19
CA ARG A 33 3.38 2.65 -24.95
C ARG A 33 3.17 1.34 -24.20
N LEU A 34 3.88 0.28 -24.60
CA LEU A 34 3.87 -1.00 -23.89
C LEU A 34 4.41 -0.87 -22.46
N ALA A 35 5.47 -0.09 -22.25
CA ALA A 35 6.02 0.17 -20.92
C ALA A 35 5.01 0.89 -20.02
N LEU A 36 4.33 1.91 -20.52
CA LEU A 36 3.28 2.63 -19.79
C LEU A 36 2.14 1.71 -19.36
N VAL A 37 1.65 0.85 -20.26
CA VAL A 37 0.59 -0.13 -19.93
C VAL A 37 1.04 -1.07 -18.79
N LYS A 38 2.29 -1.54 -18.81
CA LYS A 38 2.84 -2.37 -17.73
C LYS A 38 2.94 -1.62 -16.41
N ALA A 39 3.42 -0.39 -16.43
CA ALA A 39 3.50 0.47 -15.24
C ALA A 39 2.12 0.69 -14.62
N THR A 40 1.11 1.01 -15.45
CA THR A 40 -0.27 1.19 -14.99
C THR A 40 -0.85 -0.10 -14.41
N ALA A 41 -0.59 -1.26 -15.01
CA ALA A 41 -1.07 -2.54 -14.48
C ALA A 41 -0.46 -2.88 -13.11
N ILE A 42 0.84 -2.63 -12.93
CA ILE A 42 1.52 -2.80 -11.64
C ILE A 42 0.92 -1.84 -10.61
N LEU A 43 0.77 -0.55 -10.96
CA LEU A 43 0.18 0.45 -10.07
C LEU A 43 -1.26 0.10 -9.67
N ALA A 44 -2.09 -0.36 -10.61
CA ALA A 44 -3.47 -0.76 -10.33
C ALA A 44 -3.54 -1.96 -9.35
N THR A 45 -2.65 -2.93 -9.54
CA THR A 45 -2.55 -4.10 -8.64
C THR A 45 -2.17 -3.69 -7.22
N VAL A 46 -1.41 -2.62 -7.08
CA VAL A 46 -0.92 -2.12 -5.80
C VAL A 46 -1.93 -1.17 -5.16
N SER A 47 -2.62 -0.34 -5.96
CA SER A 47 -3.66 0.57 -5.46
C SER A 47 -4.85 -0.17 -4.87
N ASP A 48 -5.18 -1.36 -5.38
CA ASP A 48 -6.28 -2.19 -4.87
C ASP A 48 -6.08 -2.67 -3.42
N GLY A 49 -4.92 -2.42 -2.81
CA GLY A 49 -4.66 -2.72 -1.40
C GLY A 49 -3.97 -1.59 -0.64
N ILE A 50 -4.09 -0.34 -1.08
CA ILE A 50 -3.71 0.83 -0.27
C ILE A 50 -5.01 1.41 0.29
N ALA A 51 -5.20 1.36 1.61
CA ALA A 51 -6.29 2.11 2.23
C ALA A 51 -6.10 3.61 1.99
N ASP A 52 -7.18 4.29 1.62
CA ASP A 52 -7.22 5.75 1.57
C ASP A 52 -6.84 6.31 2.97
N PRO A 53 -5.82 7.18 3.08
CA PRO A 53 -5.46 7.81 4.34
C PRO A 53 -6.63 8.51 5.04
N GLY A 54 -7.61 9.03 4.30
CA GLY A 54 -8.82 9.64 4.87
C GLY A 54 -9.72 8.63 5.60
N LEU A 55 -9.75 7.37 5.15
CA LEU A 55 -10.51 6.31 5.82
C LEU A 55 -9.84 5.81 7.11
N ARG A 56 -8.53 6.04 7.27
CA ARG A 56 -7.79 5.70 8.49
C ARG A 56 -8.25 6.54 9.67
N GLU A 57 -8.35 7.86 9.49
CA GLU A 57 -8.79 8.76 10.57
C GLU A 57 -10.22 8.44 11.01
N GLU A 58 -11.11 8.17 10.06
CA GLU A 58 -12.48 7.74 10.36
C GLU A 58 -12.53 6.39 11.08
N ALA A 59 -11.68 5.43 10.67
CA ALA A 59 -11.57 4.13 11.33
C ALA A 59 -10.99 4.27 12.75
N ASN A 60 -9.97 5.10 12.96
CA ASN A 60 -9.39 5.37 14.27
C ASN A 60 -10.40 6.09 15.18
N ALA A 61 -11.15 7.06 14.65
CA ALA A 61 -12.21 7.71 15.40
C ALA A 61 -13.35 6.74 15.80
N LYS A 62 -13.58 5.70 14.99
CA LYS A 62 -14.66 4.72 15.22
C LYS A 62 -14.26 3.56 16.12
N TYR A 63 -13.03 3.05 15.97
CA TYR A 63 -12.57 1.81 16.60
C TYR A 63 -11.40 2.00 17.56
N GLY A 64 -10.74 3.16 17.54
CA GLY A 64 -9.62 3.46 18.43
C GLY A 64 -10.08 3.63 19.87
N THR A 65 -9.33 3.02 20.78
CA THR A 65 -9.51 3.06 22.24
C THR A 65 -8.14 3.05 22.92
N ASP A 66 -8.06 3.21 24.24
CA ASP A 66 -6.79 3.06 24.98
C ASP A 66 -6.15 1.68 24.74
N ASP A 67 -6.97 0.66 24.45
CA ASP A 67 -6.51 -0.70 24.20
C ASP A 67 -6.27 -1.06 22.72
N ILE A 68 -6.69 -0.21 21.78
CA ILE A 68 -6.66 -0.50 20.34
C ILE A 68 -6.31 0.76 19.56
N GLU A 69 -5.26 0.69 18.74
CA GLU A 69 -4.81 1.80 17.90
C GLU A 69 -4.54 1.32 16.48
N ILE A 70 -5.09 2.00 15.47
CA ILE A 70 -4.68 1.74 14.08
C ILE A 70 -3.41 2.55 13.82
N ASP A 71 -2.36 1.87 13.37
CA ASP A 71 -1.07 2.46 13.01
C ASP A 71 -1.23 3.68 12.07
N ASP A 72 -0.30 4.63 12.12
CA ASP A 72 -0.29 5.78 11.22
C ASP A 72 -0.03 5.39 9.76
N GLU A 73 0.74 4.33 9.53
CA GLU A 73 1.02 3.73 8.23
C GLU A 73 0.64 2.24 8.24
N PRO A 74 -0.66 1.90 8.40
CA PRO A 74 -1.05 0.54 8.66
C PRO A 74 -0.85 -0.33 7.41
N ALA A 75 -0.32 -1.53 7.61
CA ALA A 75 -0.37 -2.55 6.58
C ALA A 75 -1.84 -2.87 6.25
N THR A 76 -2.20 -2.88 4.97
CA THR A 76 -3.60 -3.04 4.56
C THR A 76 -3.81 -4.19 3.57
N SER A 77 -4.99 -4.79 3.58
CA SER A 77 -5.37 -5.88 2.67
C SER A 77 -6.81 -5.73 2.25
N ALA A 78 -7.12 -5.92 0.97
CA ALA A 78 -8.49 -5.93 0.49
C ALA A 78 -9.34 -6.99 1.24
N GLY A 79 -10.59 -6.65 1.51
CA GLY A 79 -11.62 -7.53 2.04
C GLY A 79 -12.94 -7.35 1.28
N ASP A 80 -13.93 -8.21 1.56
CA ASP A 80 -15.23 -8.08 0.92
C ASP A 80 -15.92 -6.81 1.42
N GLN A 81 -16.09 -5.83 0.51
CA GLN A 81 -16.70 -4.51 0.77
C GLN A 81 -15.93 -3.62 1.76
N GLY A 82 -14.62 -3.80 1.88
CA GLY A 82 -13.78 -2.95 2.72
C GLY A 82 -12.31 -3.32 2.67
N THR A 83 -11.53 -2.79 3.61
CA THR A 83 -10.10 -3.04 3.73
C THR A 83 -9.77 -3.40 5.16
N TRP A 84 -9.03 -4.49 5.33
CA TRP A 84 -8.39 -4.85 6.59
C TRP A 84 -7.18 -3.97 6.80
N VAL A 85 -7.00 -3.48 8.03
CA VAL A 85 -5.84 -2.67 8.43
C VAL A 85 -5.16 -3.34 9.62
N ALA A 86 -3.84 -3.24 9.69
CA ALA A 86 -3.10 -3.60 10.87
C ALA A 86 -3.42 -2.60 12.01
N ALA A 87 -3.63 -3.15 13.20
CA ALA A 87 -3.85 -2.39 14.42
C ALA A 87 -2.98 -2.95 15.55
N TRP A 88 -2.60 -2.08 16.46
CA TRP A 88 -1.96 -2.38 17.73
C TRP A 88 -3.04 -2.69 18.75
N VAL A 89 -2.78 -3.69 19.59
CA VAL A 89 -3.62 -4.04 20.73
C VAL A 89 -2.75 -4.00 21.96
N TRP A 90 -3.16 -3.23 22.95
CA TRP A 90 -2.50 -3.19 24.25
C TRP A 90 -2.76 -4.49 25.01
N ILE A 91 -1.71 -5.04 25.63
CA ILE A 91 -1.81 -6.22 26.48
C ILE A 91 -1.15 -5.84 27.80
N GLU A 92 -1.95 -5.81 28.86
CA GLU A 92 -1.47 -5.53 30.20
C GLU A 92 -0.62 -6.70 30.73
N GLU A 93 0.47 -6.38 31.44
CA GLU A 93 1.23 -7.39 32.17
C GLU A 93 0.36 -7.94 33.30
N PRO A 94 0.32 -9.27 33.53
CA PRO A 94 -0.42 -9.82 34.65
C PRO A 94 0.15 -9.23 35.95
N GLU A 95 -0.71 -8.63 36.78
CA GLU A 95 -0.35 -8.22 38.14
C GLU A 95 0.19 -9.46 38.86
N GLY A 96 1.49 -9.45 39.17
CA GLY A 96 2.11 -10.56 39.87
C GLY A 96 1.44 -10.73 41.23
N ASP A 97 1.00 -11.96 41.54
CA ASP A 97 0.54 -12.29 42.88
C ASP A 97 1.66 -11.90 43.88
N GLU A 98 1.44 -10.84 44.66
CA GLU A 98 2.30 -10.47 45.77
C GLU A 98 2.23 -11.60 46.82
N GLU A 99 3.22 -12.51 46.83
CA GLU A 99 3.43 -13.53 47.88
C GLU A 99 3.77 -12.90 49.25
#